data_AF-A0A535V3D5-F1
#
_entry.id   AF-A0A535V3D5-F1
#
_cell.length_a   1.000
_cell.length_b   1.000
_cell.length_c   1.000
_cell.angle_alpha   90.00
_cell.angle_beta   90.00
_cell.angle_gamma   90.00
#
_symmetry.space_group_name_H-M   'P 1'
#
loop_
_entity.id
_entity.type
_entity.pdbx_description
1 polymer ?
#
loop_
_entity_poly.entity_id
_entity_poly.type
_entity_poly.pdbx_seq_one_letter_code
_entity_poly.pdbx_strand_id
1 'polypeptide(L)'
;MGVTHRSLVARGEPPAELVRGATSPLILDGEEVARWVCTRTGTRALLAHAAWRTDPATAASVVLATSTGAGRTPVPLARARTAARAARARAAAST
;
A
#
# COMPACT_ATOMS: atom_id res chain seq x y z
N MET A 1 1.32 9.18 -5.04
CA MET A 1 1.26 8.27 -3.89
C MET A 1 2.18 7.06 -4.07
N GLY A 2 2.58 6.41 -2.97
CA GLY A 2 3.34 5.15 -2.97
C GLY A 2 2.72 4.11 -2.03
N VAL A 3 3.06 2.83 -2.19
CA VAL A 3 2.56 1.75 -1.32
C VAL A 3 3.70 0.85 -0.86
N THR A 4 3.89 0.71 0.45
CA THR A 4 4.90 -0.17 1.05
C THR A 4 4.31 -1.05 2.16
N HIS A 5 5.05 -2.04 2.65
CA HIS A 5 4.61 -2.96 3.71
C HIS A 5 5.25 -2.68 5.08
N ARG A 6 6.19 -1.73 5.12
CA ARG A 6 6.92 -1.29 6.31
C ARG A 6 7.26 0.19 6.17
N SER A 7 7.33 0.86 7.30
CA SER A 7 7.82 2.24 7.34
C SER A 7 9.33 2.27 7.08
N LEU A 8 9.79 3.41 6.55
CA LEU A 8 11.20 3.77 6.42
C LEU A 8 11.63 4.59 7.63
N VAL A 9 11.06 5.80 7.79
CA VAL A 9 11.41 6.76 8.86
C VAL A 9 10.21 7.29 9.65
N ALA A 10 9.02 7.33 9.05
CA ALA A 10 7.80 7.80 9.72
C ALA A 10 7.31 6.80 10.78
N ARG A 11 6.66 7.28 11.84
CA ARG A 11 6.23 6.46 12.98
C ARG A 11 4.71 6.43 13.11
N GLY A 12 4.17 5.31 13.55
CA GLY A 12 2.74 5.11 13.75
C GLY A 12 2.41 3.62 13.77
N GLU A 13 1.49 3.23 14.62
CA GLU A 13 1.06 1.84 14.75
C GLU A 13 -0.10 1.52 13.78
N PRO A 14 -0.19 0.29 13.25
CA PRO A 14 -1.35 -0.11 12.47
C PRO A 14 -2.62 -0.08 13.33
N PRO A 15 -3.82 -0.06 12.70
CA PRO A 15 -5.07 -0.14 13.46
C PRO A 15 -5.07 -1.35 14.39
N ALA A 16 -5.52 -1.16 15.64
CA ALA A 16 -5.60 -2.23 16.63
C ALA A 16 -6.47 -3.39 16.13
N GLU A 17 -7.57 -3.06 15.46
CA GLU A 17 -8.42 -4.01 14.76
C GLU A 17 -8.13 -3.99 13.25
N LEU A 18 -7.69 -5.11 12.71
CA LEU A 18 -7.38 -5.26 11.29
C LEU A 18 -8.65 -5.53 10.49
N VAL A 19 -9.56 -4.55 10.42
CA VAL A 19 -10.81 -4.62 9.63
C VAL A 19 -10.63 -3.89 8.31
N ARG A 20 -11.15 -4.44 7.20
CA ARG A 20 -11.05 -3.78 5.89
C ARG A 20 -11.59 -2.34 5.96
N GLY A 21 -10.77 -1.39 5.52
CA GLY A 21 -11.07 0.04 5.55
C GLY A 21 -10.55 0.77 6.78
N ALA A 22 -10.13 0.06 7.83
CA ALA A 22 -9.46 0.69 8.96
C ALA A 22 -8.14 1.34 8.53
N THR A 23 -7.89 2.55 9.02
CA THR A 23 -6.66 3.31 8.77
C THR A 23 -6.12 3.93 10.06
N SER A 24 -4.81 4.17 10.11
CA SER A 24 -4.15 4.91 11.19
C SER A 24 -2.98 5.73 10.63
N PRO A 25 -2.67 6.90 11.20
CA PRO A 25 -1.69 7.82 10.64
C PRO A 25 -0.24 7.36 10.87
N LEU A 26 0.66 7.79 9.98
CA LEU A 26 2.10 7.81 10.22
C LEU A 26 2.60 9.24 10.19
N ILE A 27 3.34 9.60 11.23
CA ILE A 27 3.86 10.93 11.46
C ILE A 27 5.37 10.95 11.20
N LEU A 28 5.84 11.98 10.50
CA LEU A 28 7.25 12.33 10.35
C LEU A 28 7.39 13.82 10.68
N ASP A 29 8.24 14.15 11.64
CA ASP A 29 8.51 15.53 12.05
C ASP A 29 7.25 16.36 12.38
N GLY A 30 6.25 15.70 12.98
CA GLY A 30 4.97 16.32 13.36
C GLY A 30 3.92 16.35 12.25
N GLU A 31 4.27 15.96 11.02
CA GLU A 31 3.35 15.94 9.89
C GLU A 31 2.88 14.52 9.54
N GLU A 32 1.60 14.39 9.20
CA GLU A 32 1.07 13.13 8.65
C GLU A 32 1.55 12.96 7.20
N VAL A 33 2.33 11.91 6.94
CA VAL A 33 2.92 11.66 5.60
C VAL A 33 2.36 10.41 4.92
N ALA A 34 1.73 9.52 5.70
CA ALA A 34 1.19 8.27 5.23
C ALA A 34 0.10 7.75 6.17
N ARG A 35 -0.64 6.74 5.71
CA ARG A 35 -1.54 5.96 6.56
C ARG A 35 -1.31 4.46 6.41
N TRP A 36 -1.41 3.73 7.51
CA TRP A 36 -1.74 2.31 7.46
C TRP A 36 -3.14 2.13 6.87
N VAL A 37 -3.31 1.11 6.03
CA VAL A 37 -4.57 0.79 5.36
C VAL A 37 -4.78 -0.71 5.42
N CYS A 38 -5.85 -1.13 6.08
CA CYS A 38 -6.30 -2.50 6.08
C CYS A 38 -7.10 -2.76 4.79
N THR A 39 -6.45 -3.32 3.76
CA THR A 39 -7.10 -3.63 2.47
C THR A 39 -7.95 -4.90 2.51
N ARG A 40 -7.71 -5.75 3.52
CA ARG A 40 -8.39 -7.02 3.78
C ARG A 40 -8.44 -7.25 5.29
N THR A 41 -9.60 -7.71 5.79
CA THR A 41 -9.79 -8.07 7.20
C THR A 41 -8.86 -9.20 7.64
N GLY A 42 -8.31 -9.10 8.85
CA GLY A 42 -7.42 -10.08 9.47
C GLY A 42 -6.02 -10.17 8.82
N THR A 43 -5.70 -9.26 7.89
CA THR A 43 -4.41 -9.26 7.19
C THR A 43 -3.61 -8.02 7.56
N ARG A 44 -2.28 -8.17 7.68
CA ARG A 44 -1.35 -7.06 7.93
C ARG A 44 -1.64 -5.85 7.02
N ALA A 45 -1.79 -4.68 7.61
CA ALA A 45 -2.03 -3.43 6.88
C ALA A 45 -0.88 -3.08 5.92
N LEU A 46 -1.19 -2.29 4.89
CA LEU A 46 -0.22 -1.67 3.99
C LEU A 46 -0.05 -0.19 4.33
N LEU A 47 1.07 0.40 3.95
CA LEU A 47 1.28 1.84 4.02
C LEU A 47 0.94 2.49 2.71
N ALA A 48 0.03 3.47 2.74
CA ALA A 48 -0.25 4.38 1.64
C ALA A 48 0.43 5.73 1.93
N HIS A 49 1.42 6.10 1.12
CA HIS A 49 2.18 7.34 1.26
C HIS A 49 1.63 8.43 0.36
N ALA A 50 1.53 9.64 0.89
CA ALA A 50 1.38 10.85 0.10
C ALA A 50 2.57 11.00 -0.88
N ALA A 51 2.34 11.61 -2.03
CA ALA A 51 3.38 12.04 -2.96
C ALA A 51 2.83 13.21 -3.81
N TRP A 52 3.30 13.40 -5.03
CA TRP A 52 2.85 14.48 -5.92
C TRP A 52 1.31 14.62 -5.99
N ARG A 53 0.81 15.79 -5.58
CA ARG A 53 -0.61 16.18 -5.57
C ARG A 53 -1.54 15.17 -4.87
N THR A 54 -1.04 14.47 -3.85
CA THR A 54 -1.83 13.53 -3.04
C THR A 54 -1.49 13.71 -1.58
N ASP A 55 -2.50 13.96 -0.73
CA ASP A 55 -2.37 13.90 0.72
C ASP A 55 -2.49 12.44 1.23
N PRO A 56 -2.19 12.15 2.52
CA PRO A 56 -2.24 10.80 3.07
C PRO A 56 -3.63 10.16 3.07
N ALA A 57 -4.69 10.94 3.29
CA ALA A 57 -6.07 10.44 3.31
C ALA A 57 -6.53 10.07 1.89
N THR A 58 -6.18 10.89 0.90
CA THR A 58 -6.38 10.61 -0.53
C THR A 58 -5.61 9.36 -0.95
N ALA A 59 -4.34 9.23 -0.56
CA ALA A 59 -3.54 8.04 -0.84
C ALA A 59 -4.18 6.77 -0.24
N ALA A 60 -4.64 6.84 1.02
CA ALA A 60 -5.32 5.73 1.70
C ALA A 60 -6.60 5.31 0.98
N SER A 61 -7.42 6.29 0.58
CA SER A 61 -8.66 6.08 -0.16
C SER A 61 -8.43 5.38 -1.49
N VAL A 62 -7.41 5.82 -2.26
CA VAL A 62 -7.06 5.19 -3.54
C VAL A 62 -6.54 3.75 -3.34
N VAL A 63 -5.71 3.51 -2.31
CA VAL A 63 -5.27 2.14 -1.97
C VAL A 63 -6.46 1.23 -1.68
N LEU A 64 -7.42 1.69 -0.87
CA LEU A 64 -8.60 0.89 -0.52
C LEU A 64 -9.51 0.65 -1.75
N ALA A 65 -9.78 1.70 -2.52
CA ALA A 65 -10.63 1.64 -3.72
C ALA A 65 -10.08 0.72 -4.81
N THR A 66 -8.75 0.64 -4.94
CA THR A 66 -8.08 -0.22 -5.91
C THR A 66 -7.74 -1.62 -5.36
N SER A 67 -8.17 -1.94 -4.13
CA SER A 67 -7.97 -3.24 -3.50
C SER A 67 -9.25 -4.07 -3.48
N THR A 68 -9.09 -5.39 -3.61
CA THR A 68 -10.20 -6.34 -3.47
C THR A 68 -10.12 -7.04 -2.11
N GLY A 69 -11.25 -7.54 -1.60
CA GLY A 69 -11.24 -8.43 -0.43
C GLY A 69 -10.50 -9.75 -0.67
N ALA A 70 -10.18 -10.08 -1.93
CA ALA A 70 -9.49 -11.29 -2.35
C ALA A 70 -7.95 -11.23 -2.21
N GLY A 71 -7.35 -10.05 -1.99
CA GLY A 71 -5.90 -9.96 -1.85
C GLY A 71 -5.45 -8.72 -1.07
N ARG A 72 -4.32 -8.86 -0.35
CA ARG A 72 -3.73 -7.75 0.41
C ARG A 72 -3.20 -6.63 -0.49
N THR A 73 -2.58 -7.00 -1.61
CA THR A 73 -1.94 -6.03 -2.52
C THR A 73 -2.98 -5.40 -3.43
N PRO A 74 -3.00 -4.06 -3.60
CA PRO A 74 -3.88 -3.40 -4.56
C PRO A 74 -3.74 -3.98 -5.96
N VAL A 75 -4.85 -4.07 -6.70
CA VAL A 75 -4.91 -4.71 -8.02
C VAL A 75 -3.89 -4.13 -9.00
N PRO A 76 -3.68 -2.80 -9.10
CA PRO A 76 -2.68 -2.23 -10.01
C PRO A 76 -1.26 -2.74 -9.71
N LEU A 77 -0.87 -2.78 -8.43
CA LEU A 77 0.45 -3.26 -8.01
C LEU A 77 0.62 -4.77 -8.28
N ALA A 78 -0.42 -5.56 -8.02
CA ALA A 78 -0.40 -6.99 -8.31
C ALA A 78 -0.21 -7.26 -9.80
N ARG A 79 -0.98 -6.58 -10.66
CA ARG A 79 -0.89 -6.70 -12.13
C ARG A 79 0.49 -6.26 -12.64
N ALA A 80 0.97 -5.10 -12.21
CA ALA A 80 2.29 -4.59 -12.59
C ALA A 80 3.41 -5.58 -12.21
N ARG A 81 3.35 -6.16 -11.01
CA ARG A 81 4.34 -7.14 -10.56
C ARG A 81 4.28 -8.44 -11.37
N THR A 82 3.10 -8.93 -11.72
CA THR A 82 2.94 -10.09 -12.61
C THR A 82 3.54 -9.81 -13.99
N ALA A 83 3.21 -8.67 -14.59
CA ALA A 83 3.73 -8.27 -15.90
C ALA A 83 5.27 -8.16 -15.90
N ALA A 84 5.84 -7.50 -14.88
CA ALA A 84 7.28 -7.35 -14.75
C ALA A 84 8.01 -8.71 -14.58
N ARG A 85 7.42 -9.65 -13.83
CA ARG A 85 7.96 -11.00 -13.69
C ARG A 85 7.93 -11.77 -15.02
N ALA A 86 6.81 -11.71 -15.75
CA ALA A 86 6.68 -12.36 -17.05
C ALA A 86 7.67 -11.79 -18.08
N ALA A 87 7.88 -10.47 -18.10
CA ALA A 87 8.86 -9.83 -18.98
C ALA A 87 10.30 -10.31 -18.69
N ARG A 88 10.70 -10.36 -17.41
CA ARG A 88 12.03 -10.88 -17.02
C ARG A 88 12.22 -12.35 -17.39
N ALA A 89 11.18 -13.17 -17.20
CA ALA A 89 11.25 -14.58 -17.56
C ALA A 89 11.47 -14.77 -19.07
N ARG A 90 10.76 -13.99 -19.91
CA ARG A 90 10.98 -14.01 -21.37
C ARG A 90 12.39 -13.56 -21.75
N ALA A 91 12.88 -12.48 -21.16
CA ALA A 91 14.22 -11.98 -21.44
C ALA A 91 15.33 -13.00 -21.06
N ALA A 92 15.15 -13.71 -19.94
CA ALA A 92 16.07 -14.74 -19.50
C ALA A 92 16.05 -15.99 -20.41
N ALA A 93 14.90 -16.32 -21.01
CA ALA A 93 14.77 -17.46 -21.92
C ALA A 93 15.29 -17.17 -23.35
N SER A 94 15.50 -15.90 -23.69
CA SER A 94 16.06 -15.46 -24.98
C SER A 94 17.57 -15.20 -24.95
N THR A 95 18.23 -15.45 -23.81
CA THR A 95 19.69 -15.37 -23.63
C THR A 95 20.25 -16.78 -23.58
#